data_AF-A6KUA2-F1
#
_entry.id   AF-A6KUA2-F1
#
_cell.length_a   1.000
_cell.length_b   1.000
_cell.length_c   1.000
_cell.angle_alpha   90.00
_cell.angle_beta   90.00
_cell.angle_gamma   90.00
#
_symmetry.space_group_name_H-M   'P 1'
#
loop_
_entity.id
_entity.type
_entity.pdbx_description
1 polymer ?
#
loop_
_entity_poly.entity_id
_entity_poly.type
_entity_poly.pdbx_seq_one_letter_code
_entity_poly.pdbx_strand_id
1 'polypeptide(L)' 'MSILSNGEKKEGRFTAHFNKANLHVSLHIRDFKSSDSALYFCAASEC' A
#
# COMPACT_ATOMS: atom_id res chain seq x y z
N MET A 1 1.01 -4.18 11.96
CA MET A 1 0.52 -5.23 11.04
C MET A 1 1.20 -5.01 9.71
N SER A 2 2.21 -5.82 9.38
CA SER A 2 3.21 -5.52 8.34
C SER A 2 3.01 -6.43 7.13
N ILE A 3 3.12 -5.90 5.92
CA ILE A 3 3.17 -6.70 4.68
C ILE A 3 4.60 -7.25 4.57
N LEU A 4 4.87 -8.37 5.25
CA LEU A 4 6.23 -8.91 5.40
C LEU A 4 6.65 -9.86 4.26
N SER A 5 5.77 -10.13 3.29
CA SER A 5 5.99 -11.05 2.17
C SER A 5 5.60 -10.41 0.83
N ASN A 6 6.15 -10.93 -0.27
CA ASN A 6 5.61 -10.65 -1.61
C ASN A 6 4.12 -10.89 -1.58
N GLY A 7 3.32 -9.85 -1.83
CA GLY A 7 1.90 -9.98 -1.59
C GLY A 7 1.11 -8.71 -1.81
N GLU A 8 -0.20 -8.93 -1.78
CA GLU A 8 -1.22 -7.90 -1.82
C GLU A 8 -1.92 -7.88 -0.46
N LYS A 9 -2.08 -6.69 0.12
CA LYS A 9 -3.01 -6.46 1.22
C LYS A 9 -4.15 -5.60 0.69
N LYS A 10 -5.36 -6.15 0.75
CA LYS A 10 -6.58 -5.43 0.40
C LYS A 10 -7.37 -5.07 1.66
N GLU A 11 -7.74 -3.81 1.77
CA GLU A 11 -8.54 -3.26 2.86
C GLU A 11 -9.61 -2.34 2.26
N GLY A 12 -10.80 -2.90 2.05
CA GLY A 12 -11.90 -2.21 1.37
C GLY A 12 -11.53 -1.79 -0.06
N ARG A 13 -11.46 -0.47 -0.27
CA ARG A 13 -11.11 0.18 -1.55
C ARG A 13 -9.60 0.35 -1.75
N PHE A 14 -8.80 0.15 -0.69
CA PHE A 14 -7.35 0.30 -0.73
C PHE A 14 -6.70 -1.05 -0.94
N THR A 15 -5.77 -1.13 -1.88
CA THR A 15 -4.97 -2.30 -2.15
C THR A 15 -3.49 -1.90 -2.15
N ALA A 16 -2.72 -2.41 -1.20
CA ALA A 16 -1.28 -2.23 -1.15
C ALA A 16 -0.59 -3.48 -1.73
N HIS A 17 0.30 -3.29 -2.70
CA HIS A 17 1.13 -4.35 -3.23
C HIS A 17 2.58 -4.12 -2.82
N PHE A 18 3.24 -5.18 -2.37
CA PHE A 18 4.67 -5.18 -2.10
C PHE A 18 5.38 -6.21 -2.98
N ASN A 19 6.34 -5.73 -3.77
CA ASN A 19 7.25 -6.54 -4.55
C ASN A 19 8.66 -6.48 -3.94
N LYS A 20 9.05 -7.54 -3.25
CA LYS A 20 10.36 -7.72 -2.60
C LYS A 20 11.51 -7.82 -3.60
N ALA A 21 11.28 -8.29 -4.82
CA ALA A 21 12.35 -8.41 -5.83
C ALA A 21 12.89 -7.03 -6.24
N ASN A 22 12.00 -6.04 -6.31
CA ASN A 22 12.34 -4.66 -6.70
C ASN A 22 12.20 -3.67 -5.54
N LEU A 23 11.94 -4.16 -4.31
CA LEU A 23 11.61 -3.36 -3.12
C LEU A 23 10.57 -2.26 -3.39
N HIS A 24 9.59 -2.57 -4.23
CA HIS A 24 8.61 -1.61 -4.71
C HIS A 24 7.28 -1.78 -3.98
N VAL A 25 6.75 -0.68 -3.44
CA VAL A 25 5.42 -0.61 -2.83
C VAL A 25 4.51 0.21 -3.74
N SER A 26 3.35 -0.31 -4.08
CA SER A 26 2.29 0.45 -4.76
C SER A 26 0.99 0.43 -3.96
N LEU A 27 0.28 1.55 -3.98
CA LEU A 27 -1.05 1.70 -3.38
C LEU A 27 -2.06 2.00 -4.48
N HIS A 28 -3.03 1.10 -4.65
CA HIS A 28 -4.15 1.26 -5.55
C HIS A 28 -5.39 1.62 -4.72
N ILE A 29 -6.02 2.76 -5.04
CA ILE A 29 -7.25 3.23 -4.39
C ILE A 29 -8.38 3.16 -5.42
N ARG A 30 -9.35 2.26 -5.22
CA ARG A 30 -10.54 2.14 -6.08
C ARG A 30 -11.60 3.16 -5.66
N ASP A 31 -12.42 3.59 -6.61
CA ASP A 31 -13.56 4.49 -6.38
C ASP A 31 -13.20 5.73 -5.56
N PHE A 32 -12.13 6.44 -5.94
CA PHE A 32 -11.60 7.59 -5.21
C PHE A 32 -12.68 8.65 -4.94
N LYS A 33 -12.84 9.05 -3.68
CA LYS A 33 -13.81 10.07 -3.24
C LYS A 33 -13.07 11.34 -2.83
N SER A 34 -13.79 12.47 -2.78
CA SER A 34 -13.26 13.74 -2.27
C SER A 34 -12.71 13.63 -0.85
N SER A 35 -13.29 12.75 -0.02
CA SER A 35 -12.81 12.45 1.34
C SER A 35 -11.46 11.74 1.40
N ASP A 36 -11.02 11.12 0.29
CA ASP A 36 -9.76 10.38 0.21
C ASP A 36 -8.57 11.28 -0.16
N SER A 37 -8.81 12.57 -0.43
CA SER A 37 -7.77 13.56 -0.71
C SER A 37 -6.95 13.85 0.55
N ALA A 38 -5.74 13.29 0.61
CA ALA A 38 -4.80 13.45 1.71
C ALA A 38 -3.36 13.32 1.21
N LEU A 39 -2.39 13.62 2.08
CA LEU A 39 -0.99 13.29 1.85
C LEU A 39 -0.76 11.82 2.24
N TYR A 40 -0.32 11.02 1.26
CA TYR A 40 -0.01 9.61 1.45
C TYR A 40 1.49 9.44 1.62
N PHE A 41 1.90 8.77 2.70
CA PHE A 41 3.31 8.49 2.98
C PHE A 41 3.61 7.01 2.76
N CYS A 42 4.75 6.74 2.14
CA CYS A 42 5.36 5.42 2.15
C CYS A 42 6.26 5.33 3.39
N ALA A 43 6.10 4.26 4.17
CA ALA A 43 6.93 3.98 5.32
C ALA A 43 7.45 2.55 5.24
N ALA A 44 8.75 2.39 5.44
CA ALA A 44 9.42 1.11 5.59
C ALA A 44 10.13 1.11 6.94
N SER A 45 9.96 0.02 7.70
CA SER A 45 10.78 -0.22 8.87
C SER A 45 11.99 -1.05 8.45
N GLU A 46 13.19 -0.61 8.81
CA GLU A 46 14.36 -1.47 8.76
C GLU A 46 14.23 -2.51 9.89
N CYS A 47 14.47 -3.79 9.55
CA CYS A 47 14.50 -4.89 10.50
C CYS A 47 15.91 -5.09 11.04
#